data_AF-A0A4Q6BQ76-F1
#
_entry.id   AF-A0A4Q6BQ76-F1
#
_cell.length_a   1.000
_cell.length_b   1.000
_cell.length_c   1.000
_cell.angle_alpha   90.00
_cell.angle_beta   90.00
_cell.angle_gamma   90.00
#
_symmetry.space_group_name_H-M   'P 1'
#
loop_
_entity.id
_entity.type
_entity.pdbx_description
1 polymer ?
#
loop_
_entity_poly.entity_id
_entity_poly.type
_entity_poly.pdbx_seq_one_letter_code
_entity_poly.pdbx_strand_id
1 'polypeptide(L)'
;GESILGIVGAAKLKKPSKIVVRDAVTAVLVAYVRFAWEHPGHFGLMFRPEICNVERYPAAEDQAQMALASLHELVAFAVKKHPAWQDRQSELAATLWSMAHGYASLAGKGTMCQLQLGGAAPEDHLRDVTQLVGVMVSCVLEREPPERQNA
;
A
#
# COMPACT_ATOMS: atom_id res chain seq x y z
N GLY A 1 -11.87 -9.20 10.55
CA GLY A 1 -10.71 -8.56 9.92
C GLY A 1 -11.12 -7.17 9.56
N GLU A 2 -10.43 -6.17 10.10
CA GLU A 2 -10.88 -4.79 10.10
C GLU A 2 -10.81 -4.18 8.68
N SER A 3 -11.91 -3.58 8.20
CA SER A 3 -11.93 -2.86 6.92
C SER A 3 -10.95 -1.69 6.95
N ILE A 4 -10.73 -0.98 5.84
CA ILE A 4 -9.94 0.26 5.84
C ILE A 4 -10.37 1.22 6.95
N LEU A 5 -11.67 1.29 7.26
CA LEU A 5 -12.15 2.11 8.36
C LEU A 5 -11.60 1.65 9.73
N GLY A 6 -11.31 0.36 9.92
CA GLY A 6 -10.70 -0.16 11.13
C GLY A 6 -9.16 -0.08 11.14
N ILE A 7 -8.47 -0.26 10.00
CA ILE A 7 -7.01 0.02 9.90
C ILE A 7 -6.72 1.51 10.15
N VAL A 8 -7.54 2.40 9.57
CA VAL A 8 -7.50 3.85 9.85
C VAL A 8 -8.01 4.16 11.26
N GLY A 9 -8.85 3.31 11.86
CA GLY A 9 -9.32 3.41 13.24
C GLY A 9 -8.28 3.02 14.30
N ALA A 10 -7.40 2.07 14.00
CA ALA A 10 -6.30 1.65 14.88
C ALA A 10 -5.18 2.71 14.95
N ALA A 11 -4.99 3.48 13.87
CA ALA A 11 -4.24 4.72 13.91
C ALA A 11 -5.13 5.82 14.55
N LYS A 12 -5.02 6.06 15.86
CA LYS A 12 -5.80 7.08 16.61
C LYS A 12 -5.85 8.45 15.89
N LEU A 13 -6.83 8.65 15.01
CA LEU A 13 -7.16 9.93 14.40
C LEU A 13 -8.23 10.60 15.25
N LYS A 14 -7.90 11.75 15.83
CA LYS A 14 -8.84 12.58 16.57
C LYS A 14 -9.98 13.03 15.64
N LYS A 15 -11.19 12.54 15.93
CA LYS A 15 -12.51 12.83 15.32
C LYS A 15 -12.72 12.27 13.89
N PRO A 16 -13.81 11.49 13.65
CA PRO A 16 -14.12 10.84 12.35
C PRO A 16 -14.60 11.80 11.24
N SER A 17 -14.25 13.08 11.32
CA SER A 17 -14.65 14.09 10.36
C SER A 17 -13.49 14.34 9.38
N LYS A 18 -13.58 13.68 8.21
CA LYS A 18 -12.71 13.79 7.02
C LYS A 18 -11.40 12.98 7.04
N ILE A 19 -11.50 11.67 6.86
CA ILE A 19 -10.37 10.90 6.29
C ILE A 19 -10.09 11.48 4.89
N VAL A 20 -8.86 11.92 4.64
CA VAL A 20 -8.40 12.38 3.32
C VAL A 20 -7.56 11.28 2.65
N VAL A 21 -7.57 11.24 1.32
CA VAL A 21 -6.91 10.20 0.50
C VAL A 21 -5.46 10.00 0.92
N ARG A 22 -4.70 11.08 1.10
CA ARG A 22 -3.31 11.04 1.58
C ARG A 22 -3.15 10.22 2.87
N ASP A 23 -3.99 10.46 3.86
CA ASP A 23 -3.86 9.84 5.19
C ASP A 23 -4.22 8.35 5.12
N ALA A 24 -5.24 8.00 4.31
CA ALA A 24 -5.61 6.61 4.06
C ALA A 24 -4.50 5.84 3.34
N VAL A 25 -3.91 6.44 2.29
CA VAL A 25 -2.76 5.86 1.57
C VAL A 25 -1.58 5.63 2.52
N THR A 26 -1.25 6.65 3.33
CA THR A 26 -0.16 6.56 4.31
C THR A 26 -0.39 5.40 5.28
N ALA A 27 -1.59 5.29 5.86
CA ALA A 27 -1.91 4.27 6.84
C ALA A 27 -1.78 2.85 6.28
N VAL A 28 -2.34 2.61 5.09
CA VAL A 28 -2.30 1.28 4.44
C VAL A 28 -0.87 0.89 4.05
N LEU A 29 -0.10 1.81 3.47
CA LEU A 29 1.28 1.52 3.08
C LEU A 29 2.19 1.26 4.29
N VAL A 30 2.03 2.03 5.38
CA VAL A 30 2.76 1.78 6.63
C VAL A 30 2.41 0.41 7.19
N ALA A 31 1.13 0.04 7.23
CA ALA A 31 0.70 -1.28 7.71
C ALA A 31 1.31 -2.42 6.88
N TYR A 32 1.32 -2.27 5.55
CA TYR A 32 1.94 -3.25 4.65
C TYR A 32 3.44 -3.42 4.90
N VAL A 33 4.19 -2.31 5.00
CA VAL A 33 5.64 -2.37 5.22
C VAL A 33 5.97 -2.92 6.61
N ARG A 34 5.21 -2.55 7.64
CA ARG A 34 5.40 -3.10 8.99
C ARG A 34 5.17 -4.60 9.03
N PHE A 35 4.11 -5.10 8.38
CA PHE A 35 3.91 -6.54 8.23
C PHE A 35 5.14 -7.23 7.62
N ALA A 36 5.71 -6.64 6.55
CA ALA A 36 6.90 -7.20 5.91
C ALA A 36 8.12 -7.24 6.84
N TRP A 37 8.31 -6.22 7.67
CA TRP A 37 9.41 -6.13 8.63
C TRP A 37 9.23 -7.00 9.87
N GLU A 38 8.00 -7.11 10.39
CA GLU A 38 7.67 -7.95 11.54
C GLU A 38 7.64 -9.44 11.19
N HIS A 39 7.37 -9.77 9.91
CA HIS A 39 7.22 -11.14 9.44
C HIS A 39 8.03 -11.44 8.16
N PRO A 40 9.37 -11.29 8.16
CA PRO A 40 10.20 -11.39 6.96
C PRO A 40 10.15 -12.77 6.28
N GLY A 41 9.99 -13.84 7.06
CA GLY A 41 9.82 -15.20 6.53
C GLY A 41 8.50 -15.37 5.76
N HIS A 42 7.38 -14.89 6.33
CA HIS A 42 6.08 -14.92 5.66
C HIS A 42 6.08 -14.07 4.40
N PHE A 43 6.61 -12.84 4.51
CA PHE A 43 6.73 -11.92 3.39
C PHE A 43 7.57 -12.52 2.25
N GLY A 44 8.70 -13.17 2.56
CA GLY A 44 9.53 -13.84 1.57
C GLY A 44 8.84 -15.03 0.89
N LEU A 45 8.04 -15.80 1.61
CA LEU A 45 7.32 -16.96 1.07
C LEU A 45 6.17 -16.57 0.12
N MET A 46 5.48 -15.45 0.41
CA MET A 46 4.33 -14.99 -0.40
C MET A 46 4.66 -14.81 -1.89
N PHE A 47 5.92 -14.59 -2.24
CA PHE A 47 6.38 -14.32 -3.61
C PHE A 47 7.24 -15.45 -4.20
N ARG A 48 7.22 -16.63 -3.58
CA ARG A 48 8.00 -17.80 -3.98
C ARG A 48 7.10 -19.04 -4.17
N PRO A 49 6.29 -19.08 -5.24
CA PRO A 49 5.38 -20.19 -5.51
C PRO A 49 6.11 -21.53 -5.67
N GLU A 50 7.41 -21.50 -6.02
CA GLU A 50 8.26 -22.68 -6.11
C GLU A 50 8.61 -23.31 -4.74
N ILE A 51 8.44 -22.57 -3.65
CA ILE A 51 8.68 -23.03 -2.28
C ILE A 51 7.37 -23.32 -1.53
N CYS A 52 6.38 -22.44 -1.68
CA CYS A 52 5.10 -22.58 -1.01
C CYS A 52 3.98 -22.40 -2.04
N ASN A 53 3.27 -23.48 -2.35
CA ASN A 53 2.01 -23.37 -3.09
C ASN A 53 0.91 -22.94 -2.11
N VAL A 54 0.55 -21.65 -2.16
CA VAL A 54 -0.48 -21.03 -1.29
C VAL A 54 -1.86 -21.67 -1.46
N GLU A 55 -2.17 -22.24 -2.63
CA GLU A 55 -3.45 -22.93 -2.91
C GLU A 55 -3.66 -24.16 -2.02
N ARG A 56 -2.57 -24.69 -1.43
CA ARG A 56 -2.63 -25.80 -0.46
C ARG A 56 -2.97 -25.33 0.96
N TYR A 57 -3.07 -24.03 1.18
CA TYR A 57 -3.31 -23.41 2.47
C TYR A 57 -4.48 -22.40 2.36
N PRO A 58 -5.74 -22.88 2.35
CA PRO A 58 -6.92 -22.03 2.13
C PRO A 58 -7.00 -20.82 3.07
N ALA A 59 -6.65 -21.01 4.35
CA ALA A 59 -6.62 -19.90 5.30
C ALA A 59 -5.60 -18.81 4.93
N ALA A 60 -4.45 -19.18 4.36
CA ALA A 60 -3.45 -18.22 3.90
C ALA A 60 -3.92 -17.49 2.63
N GLU A 61 -4.60 -18.22 1.73
CA GLU A 61 -5.22 -17.64 0.55
C GLU A 61 -6.33 -16.64 0.93
N ASP A 62 -7.20 -16.97 1.89
CA ASP A 62 -8.22 -16.07 2.41
C ASP A 62 -7.60 -14.77 2.97
N GLN A 63 -6.51 -14.88 3.75
CA GLN A 63 -5.82 -13.70 4.27
C GLN A 63 -5.20 -12.85 3.15
N ALA A 64 -4.62 -13.49 2.12
CA ALA A 64 -4.08 -12.78 0.96
C ALA A 64 -5.17 -12.03 0.19
N GLN A 65 -6.33 -12.67 -0.03
CA GLN A 65 -7.48 -12.04 -0.66
C GLN A 65 -8.02 -10.87 0.16
N MET A 66 -8.10 -10.99 1.49
CA MET A 66 -8.50 -9.89 2.38
C MET A 66 -7.53 -8.70 2.33
N ALA A 67 -6.22 -8.96 2.28
CA ALA A 67 -5.20 -7.92 2.13
C ALA A 67 -5.33 -7.21 0.78
N LEU A 68 -5.54 -7.97 -0.30
CA LEU A 68 -5.76 -7.42 -1.64
C LEU A 68 -7.07 -6.61 -1.71
N ALA A 69 -8.14 -7.08 -1.10
CA ALA A 69 -9.40 -6.35 -1.00
C ALA A 69 -9.22 -5.01 -0.29
N SER A 70 -8.41 -4.95 0.77
CA SER A 70 -8.08 -3.70 1.46
C SER A 70 -7.34 -2.70 0.56
N LEU A 71 -6.52 -3.16 -0.38
CA LEU A 71 -5.91 -2.27 -1.38
C LEU A 71 -6.95 -1.75 -2.38
N HIS A 72 -7.85 -2.62 -2.86
CA HIS A 72 -8.91 -2.22 -3.78
C HIS A 72 -9.90 -1.24 -3.14
N GLU A 73 -10.28 -1.47 -1.88
CA GLU A 73 -11.11 -0.53 -1.11
C GLU A 73 -10.44 0.85 -0.99
N LEU A 74 -9.10 0.90 -0.86
CA LEU A 74 -8.36 2.15 -0.70
C LEU A 74 -8.41 2.94 -2.00
N VAL A 75 -8.20 2.24 -3.12
CA VAL A 75 -8.26 2.85 -4.44
C VAL A 75 -9.69 3.31 -4.74
N ALA A 76 -10.70 2.48 -4.46
CA ALA A 76 -12.10 2.86 -4.65
C ALA A 76 -12.47 4.10 -3.81
N PHE A 77 -11.98 4.18 -2.57
CA PHE A 77 -12.11 5.37 -1.73
C PHE A 77 -11.40 6.59 -2.36
N ALA A 78 -10.18 6.42 -2.85
CA ALA A 78 -9.37 7.47 -3.43
C ALA A 78 -10.02 8.08 -4.67
N VAL A 79 -10.52 7.25 -5.59
CA VAL A 79 -11.12 7.71 -6.86
C VAL A 79 -12.58 8.13 -6.75
N LYS A 80 -13.25 7.91 -5.60
CA LYS A 80 -14.69 8.17 -5.41
C LYS A 80 -15.14 9.58 -5.84
N LYS A 81 -14.27 10.58 -5.71
CA LYS A 81 -14.54 11.97 -6.10
C LYS A 81 -13.91 12.38 -7.43
N HIS A 82 -13.30 11.44 -8.14
CA HIS A 82 -12.52 11.67 -9.36
C HIS A 82 -13.04 10.74 -10.48
N PRO A 83 -14.22 11.03 -11.09
CA PRO A 83 -14.85 10.13 -12.06
C PRO A 83 -13.96 9.74 -13.24
N ALA A 84 -13.08 10.65 -13.68
CA ALA A 84 -12.12 10.39 -14.76
C ALA A 84 -11.16 9.22 -14.45
N TRP A 85 -10.93 8.91 -13.17
CA TRP A 85 -10.04 7.83 -12.72
C TRP A 85 -10.77 6.52 -12.38
N GLN A 86 -12.10 6.46 -12.55
CA GLN A 86 -12.89 5.30 -12.13
C GLN A 86 -12.52 4.02 -12.89
N ASP A 87 -12.07 4.13 -14.14
CA ASP A 87 -11.64 3.02 -14.99
C ASP A 87 -10.12 2.73 -14.90
N ARG A 88 -9.38 3.42 -14.01
CA ARG A 88 -7.94 3.28 -13.76
C ARG A 88 -7.60 2.64 -12.40
N GLN A 89 -8.59 2.05 -11.72
CA GLN A 89 -8.41 1.53 -10.37
C GLN A 89 -7.37 0.40 -10.30
N SER A 90 -7.30 -0.45 -11.32
CA SER A 90 -6.33 -1.55 -11.37
C SER A 90 -4.89 -1.01 -11.45
N GLU A 91 -4.66 -0.03 -12.32
CA GLU A 91 -3.37 0.63 -12.52
C GLU A 91 -2.95 1.40 -11.26
N LEU A 92 -3.88 2.08 -10.60
CA LEU A 92 -3.64 2.75 -9.33
C LEU A 92 -3.30 1.76 -8.21
N ALA A 93 -4.02 0.64 -8.10
CA ALA A 93 -3.74 -0.41 -7.12
C ALA A 93 -2.34 -1.00 -7.35
N ALA A 94 -2.01 -1.36 -8.59
CA ALA A 94 -0.69 -1.88 -8.95
C ALA A 94 0.43 -0.87 -8.64
N THR A 95 0.21 0.42 -8.92
CA THR A 95 1.17 1.48 -8.62
C THR A 95 1.43 1.60 -7.12
N LEU A 96 0.37 1.72 -6.32
CA LEU A 96 0.48 1.82 -4.86
C LEU A 96 1.16 0.61 -4.25
N TRP A 97 0.77 -0.59 -4.70
CA TRP A 97 1.37 -1.82 -4.22
C TRP A 97 2.84 -1.92 -4.61
N SER A 98 3.20 -1.57 -5.83
CA SER A 98 4.61 -1.56 -6.30
C SER A 98 5.47 -0.64 -5.44
N MET A 99 4.97 0.54 -5.08
CA MET A 99 5.68 1.47 -4.20
C MET A 99 5.89 0.89 -2.80
N ALA A 100 4.84 0.33 -2.20
CA ALA A 100 4.90 -0.28 -0.87
C ALA A 100 5.83 -1.50 -0.84
N HIS A 101 5.66 -2.39 -1.82
CA HIS A 101 6.42 -3.62 -1.97
C HIS A 101 7.90 -3.37 -2.27
N GLY A 102 8.19 -2.44 -3.17
CA GLY A 102 9.55 -2.02 -3.49
C GLY A 102 10.25 -1.45 -2.25
N TYR A 103 9.59 -0.55 -1.51
CA TYR A 103 10.13 -0.01 -0.28
C TYR A 103 10.39 -1.10 0.77
N ALA A 104 9.41 -1.97 1.05
CA ALA A 104 9.54 -3.07 2.00
C ALA A 104 10.72 -3.99 1.64
N SER A 105 10.85 -4.35 0.36
CA SER A 105 11.90 -5.24 -0.13
C SER A 105 13.29 -4.63 -0.04
N LEU A 106 13.45 -3.34 -0.39
CA LEU A 106 14.73 -2.63 -0.32
C LEU A 106 15.14 -2.34 1.12
N ALA A 107 14.20 -1.90 1.95
CA ALA A 107 14.46 -1.60 3.35
C ALA A 107 14.75 -2.88 4.16
N GLY A 108 13.99 -3.96 3.93
CA GLY A 108 14.16 -5.24 4.63
C GLY A 108 15.52 -5.90 4.36
N LYS A 109 16.13 -5.65 3.19
CA LYS A 109 17.48 -6.13 2.84
C LYS A 109 18.60 -5.20 3.31
N GLY A 110 18.28 -4.09 3.97
CA GLY A 110 19.24 -3.05 4.34
C GLY A 110 19.79 -2.24 3.16
N THR A 111 19.28 -2.46 1.94
CA THR A 111 19.75 -1.80 0.71
C THR A 111 19.58 -0.28 0.79
N MET A 112 18.50 0.20 1.42
CA MET A 112 18.28 1.63 1.63
C MET A 112 19.41 2.28 2.45
N CYS A 113 19.92 1.59 3.47
CA CYS A 113 21.04 2.08 4.29
C CYS A 113 22.35 2.05 3.49
N GLN A 114 22.60 0.96 2.77
CA GLN A 114 23.81 0.80 1.93
C GLN A 114 23.93 1.87 0.85
N LEU A 115 22.79 2.27 0.25
CA LEU A 115 22.73 3.27 -0.81
C LEU A 115 22.52 4.70 -0.28
N GLN A 116 22.51 4.91 1.04
CA GLN A 116 22.26 6.22 1.66
C GLN A 116 20.91 6.84 1.25
N LEU A 117 19.91 6.00 0.98
CA LEU A 117 18.54 6.38 0.62
C LEU A 117 17.56 6.28 1.80
N GLY A 118 18.05 5.91 2.99
CA GLY A 118 17.26 5.83 4.22
C GLY A 118 17.42 7.05 5.12
N GLY A 119 16.45 7.26 6.01
CA GLY A 119 16.54 8.25 7.09
C GLY A 119 17.26 7.72 8.33
N ALA A 120 17.52 8.61 9.29
CA ALA A 120 18.20 8.27 10.54
C ALA A 120 17.43 7.21 11.36
N ALA A 121 16.09 7.26 11.34
CA ALA A 121 15.22 6.27 11.95
C ALA A 121 14.34 5.60 10.87
N PRO A 122 14.32 4.26 10.78
CA PRO A 122 13.55 3.55 9.75
C PRO A 122 12.04 3.82 9.76
N GLU A 123 11.44 3.95 10.95
CA GLU A 123 10.01 4.24 11.13
C GLU A 123 9.63 5.65 10.69
N ASP A 124 10.48 6.64 11.01
CA ASP A 124 10.25 8.02 10.57
C ASP A 124 10.41 8.13 9.05
N HIS A 125 11.45 7.49 8.50
CA HIS A 125 11.65 7.44 7.06
C HIS A 125 10.49 6.76 6.32
N LEU A 126 9.96 5.65 6.85
CA LEU A 126 8.77 4.99 6.31
C LEU A 126 7.56 5.93 6.32
N ARG A 127 7.34 6.64 7.43
CA ARG A 127 6.26 7.62 7.55
C ARG A 127 6.40 8.73 6.51
N ASP A 128 7.59 9.30 6.36
CA ASP A 128 7.83 10.40 5.44
C ASP A 128 7.64 9.97 3.98
N VAL A 129 8.20 8.82 3.59
CA VAL A 129 8.03 8.27 2.24
C VAL A 129 6.56 8.00 1.93
N THR A 130 5.82 7.37 2.85
CA THR A 130 4.39 7.05 2.63
C THR A 130 3.50 8.28 2.61
N GLN A 131 3.83 9.33 3.36
CA GLN A 131 3.19 10.64 3.23
C GLN A 131 3.43 11.27 1.86
N LEU A 132 4.66 11.22 1.34
CA LEU A 132 4.97 11.68 -0.02
C LEU A 132 4.16 10.90 -1.07
N VAL A 133 4.01 9.57 -0.91
CA VAL A 133 3.12 8.78 -1.77
C VAL A 133 1.68 9.28 -1.72
N GLY A 134 1.14 9.51 -0.52
CA GLY A 134 -0.21 10.04 -0.35
C GLY A 134 -0.40 11.42 -1.01
N VAL A 135 0.61 12.29 -0.95
CA VAL A 135 0.60 13.59 -1.64
C VAL A 135 0.62 13.40 -3.15
N MET A 136 1.51 12.56 -3.69
CA MET A 136 1.59 12.27 -5.11
C MET A 136 0.27 11.74 -5.67
N VAL A 137 -0.37 10.79 -4.97
CA VAL A 137 -1.67 10.23 -5.36
C VAL A 137 -2.73 11.34 -5.38
N SER A 138 -2.77 12.16 -4.34
CA SER A 138 -3.73 13.26 -4.26
C SER A 138 -3.53 14.25 -5.43
N CYS A 139 -2.29 14.62 -5.76
CA CYS A 139 -1.98 15.49 -6.90
C CYS A 139 -2.30 14.86 -8.26
N VAL A 140 -2.13 13.54 -8.40
CA VAL A 140 -2.44 12.82 -9.65
C VAL A 140 -3.95 12.79 -9.89
N LEU A 141 -4.74 12.51 -8.86
CA LEU A 141 -6.20 12.40 -8.98
C LEU A 141 -6.90 13.73 -9.30
N GLU A 142 -6.27 14.87 -8.97
CA GLU A 142 -6.76 16.21 -9.35
C GLU A 142 -6.51 16.55 -10.83
N ARG A 143 -5.85 15.67 -11.60
CA ARG A 143 -5.55 15.86 -13.02
C ARG A 143 -6.36 14.88 -13.87
N GLU A 144 -6.51 15.18 -15.16
CA GLU A 144 -7.01 14.20 -16.12
C GLU A 144 -6.00 13.03 -16.27
N PRO A 145 -6.46 11.78 -16.32
CA PRO A 145 -5.59 10.64 -16.57
C PRO A 145 -5.00 10.72 -17.98
N PRO A 146 -3.79 10.18 -18.20
CA PRO A 146 -3.23 10.08 -19.53
C PRO A 146 -4.12 9.21 -20.44
N GLU A 147 -4.15 9.56 -21.72
CA GLU A 147 -4.78 8.73 -22.75
C GLU A 147 -4.13 7.34 -22.76
N ARG A 148 -4.96 6.29 -22.83
CA ARG A 148 -4.45 4.95 -23.08
C ARG A 148 -3.92 4.94 -24.51
N GLN A 149 -2.66 4.55 -24.67
CA GLN A 149 -2.19 4.16 -25.99
C GLN A 149 -3.01 2.94 -26.40
N ASN A 150 -3.74 3.04 -27.52
CA ASN A 150 -4.45 1.90 -28.06
C ASN A 150 -3.41 0.82 -28.39
N ALA A 151 -3.57 -0.36 -27.78
CA ALA A 151 -2.78 -1.55 -28.09
C ALA A 151 -3.05 -2.03 -29.52
#